data_AF-A0A953X0N3-F1
#
_entry.id   AF-A0A953X0N3-F1
#
_cell.length_a   1.000
_cell.length_b   1.000
_cell.length_c   1.000
_cell.angle_alpha   90.00
_cell.angle_beta   90.00
_cell.angle_gamma   90.00
#
_symmetry.space_group_name_H-M   'P 1'
#
loop_
_entity.id
_entity.type
_entity.pdbx_description
1 polymer ?
#
loop_
_entity_poly.entity_id
_entity_poly.type
_entity_poly.pdbx_seq_one_letter_code
_entity_poly.pdbx_strand_id
1 'polypeptide(L)'
;MQRAMDETERRRTKQMAWNEEHGITPTTIRRDVADILGELGEKKDTGSRGKGRGRGKDGGKSRARAVAEEKALPLSGESGHNLKAVIADLEKQMREAAANLEFEDAARLRDEVKRLREEELGL
;
A
#
# COMPACT_ATOMS: atom_id res chain seq x y z
N MET A 1 35.32 -15.21 4.79
CA MET A 1 34.32 -15.24 5.87
C MET A 1 34.87 -14.76 7.20
N GLN A 2 36.00 -15.30 7.68
CA GLN A 2 36.58 -14.93 9.00
C GLN A 2 36.66 -13.41 9.25
N ARG A 3 37.25 -12.64 8.32
CA ARG A 3 37.38 -11.17 8.45
C ARG A 3 36.06 -10.42 8.66
N ALA A 4 34.96 -10.89 8.07
CA ALA A 4 33.66 -10.24 8.21
C ALA A 4 33.03 -10.51 9.59
N MET A 5 33.26 -11.71 10.13
CA MET A 5 32.87 -12.07 11.49
C MET A 5 33.69 -11.27 12.50
N ASP A 6 35.01 -11.19 12.31
CA ASP A 6 35.90 -10.43 13.19
C ASP A 6 35.55 -8.93 13.22
N GLU A 7 35.18 -8.32 12.09
CA GLU A 7 34.74 -6.91 12.03
C GLU A 7 33.38 -6.71 12.71
N THR A 8 32.48 -7.69 12.61
CA THR A 8 31.17 -7.64 13.29
C THR A 8 31.38 -7.67 14.80
N GLU A 9 32.25 -8.56 15.28
CA GLU A 9 32.58 -8.66 16.71
C GLU A 9 33.24 -7.36 17.20
N ARG A 10 34.23 -6.84 16.48
CA ARG A 10 34.91 -5.56 16.82
C ARG A 10 33.92 -4.41 16.99
N ARG A 11 32.92 -4.29 16.11
CA ARG A 11 31.89 -3.25 16.20
C ARG A 11 30.96 -3.48 17.39
N ARG A 12 30.55 -4.73 17.61
CA ARG A 12 29.65 -5.11 18.69
C ARG A 12 30.28 -4.84 20.06
N THR A 13 31.55 -5.19 20.26
CA THR A 13 32.27 -4.88 21.51
C THR A 13 32.26 -3.38 21.81
N LYS A 14 32.52 -2.54 20.81
CA LYS A 14 32.49 -1.08 20.98
C LYS A 14 31.10 -0.55 21.32
N GLN A 15 30.06 -1.06 20.66
CA GLN A 15 28.69 -0.68 20.94
C GLN A 15 28.25 -1.07 22.34
N MET A 16 28.61 -2.27 22.80
CA MET A 16 28.29 -2.73 24.16
C MET A 16 29.01 -1.91 25.21
N ALA A 17 30.31 -1.65 25.04
CA ALA A 17 31.08 -0.81 25.96
C ALA A 17 30.52 0.62 26.07
N TRP A 18 30.18 1.22 24.93
CA TRP A 18 29.53 2.53 24.90
C TRP A 18 28.17 2.50 25.60
N ASN A 19 27.35 1.48 25.33
CA ASN A 19 26.04 1.33 25.94
C ASN A 19 26.12 1.15 27.45
N GLU A 20 27.08 0.35 27.94
CA GLU A 20 27.32 0.14 29.37
C GLU A 20 27.79 1.42 30.06
N GLU A 21 28.76 2.12 29.48
CA GLU A 21 29.28 3.40 29.99
C GLU A 21 28.19 4.48 30.06
N HIS A 22 27.24 4.48 29.12
CA HIS A 22 26.19 5.50 29.01
C HIS A 22 24.83 5.04 29.57
N GLY A 23 24.74 3.83 30.13
CA GLY A 23 23.48 3.27 30.62
C GLY A 23 22.39 3.12 29.54
N ILE A 24 22.78 2.90 28.28
CA ILE A 24 21.87 2.77 27.15
C ILE A 24 21.38 1.32 27.06
N THR A 25 20.08 1.11 27.26
CA THR A 25 19.43 -0.18 26.96
C THR A 25 19.06 -0.22 25.48
N PRO A 26 19.59 -1.17 24.68
CA PRO A 26 19.24 -1.29 23.26
C PRO A 26 17.75 -1.59 23.08
N THR A 27 17.08 -0.79 22.25
CA THR A 27 15.67 -0.99 21.90
C THR A 27 15.47 -0.90 20.40
N THR A 28 14.45 -1.58 19.88
CA THR A 28 14.08 -1.49 18.47
C THR A 28 13.54 -0.09 18.18
N ILE A 29 14.11 0.56 17.16
CA ILE A 29 13.60 1.85 16.68
C ILE A 29 12.20 1.64 16.11
N ARG A 30 11.21 2.34 16.67
CA ARG A 30 9.88 2.49 16.06
C ARG A 30 9.84 3.85 15.38
N ARG A 31 9.68 3.88 14.06
CA ARG A 31 9.45 5.12 13.30
C ARG A 31 8.02 5.11 12.79
N ASP A 32 7.33 6.23 12.96
CA ASP A 32 6.03 6.42 12.34
C ASP A 32 6.17 6.41 10.83
N VAL A 33 5.15 5.87 10.15
CA VAL A 33 5.09 5.90 8.69
C VAL A 33 4.99 7.36 8.27
N ALA A 34 6.04 7.88 7.66
CA ALA A 34 5.99 9.21 7.08
C ALA A 34 4.85 9.25 6.06
N ASP A 35 3.96 10.23 6.19
CA ASP A 35 2.85 10.41 5.27
C ASP A 35 3.38 10.91 3.92
N ILE A 36 3.65 9.96 3.02
CA ILE A 36 4.17 10.22 1.67
C ILE A 36 3.15 11.02 0.84
N LEU A 37 1.85 10.98 1.18
CA LEU A 37 0.83 11.74 0.45
C LEU A 37 0.98 13.26 0.63
N GLY A 38 1.54 13.73 1.76
CA GLY A 38 1.79 15.16 1.98
C GLY A 38 2.96 15.72 1.16
N GLU A 39 3.87 14.87 0.70
CA GLU A 39 5.08 15.30 -0.03
C GLU A 39 4.86 15.31 -1.56
N LEU A 40 3.97 14.45 -2.09
CA LEU A 40 3.55 14.48 -3.50
C LEU A 40 2.24 15.27 -3.75
N GLY A 41 1.42 15.49 -2.72
CA GLY A 41 0.13 16.17 -2.80
C GLY A 41 0.26 17.68 -2.62
N GLU A 42 0.29 18.40 -3.74
CA GLU A 42 -0.10 19.81 -3.90
C GLU A 42 0.18 20.74 -2.72
N LYS A 43 1.24 21.56 -2.85
CA LYS A 43 1.20 22.93 -2.31
C LYS A 43 -0.03 23.63 -2.91
N LYS A 44 -1.16 23.59 -2.21
CA LYS A 44 -2.22 24.59 -2.42
C LYS A 44 -1.66 25.90 -1.90
N ASP A 45 -1.02 26.63 -2.81
CA ASP A 45 -0.74 28.04 -2.64
C ASP A 45 -2.06 28.73 -2.29
N THR A 46 -2.20 29.09 -1.01
CA THR A 46 -3.28 29.94 -0.51
C THR A 46 -3.00 31.37 -0.99
N GLY A 47 -3.21 31.60 -2.29
CA GLY A 47 -3.02 32.87 -2.97
C GLY A 47 -4.33 33.38 -3.56
N SER A 48 -5.06 34.16 -2.77
CA SER A 48 -6.21 34.94 -3.21
C SER A 48 -5.90 35.89 -4.38
N ARG A 49 -6.73 35.84 -5.44
CA ARG A 49 -7.27 36.94 -6.29
C ARG A 49 -7.21 36.63 -7.79
N GLY A 50 -8.35 36.73 -8.48
CA GLY A 50 -8.34 36.91 -9.93
C GLY A 50 -9.60 36.51 -10.69
N LYS A 51 -10.63 37.34 -10.62
CA LYS A 51 -11.87 37.33 -11.42
C LYS A 51 -11.59 37.25 -12.93
N GLY A 52 -12.17 36.26 -13.63
CA GLY A 52 -12.17 36.18 -15.10
C GLY A 52 -13.38 35.40 -15.62
N ARG A 53 -14.38 36.12 -16.15
CA ARG A 53 -15.59 35.60 -16.82
C ARG A 53 -15.28 35.22 -18.27
N GLY A 54 -15.87 34.12 -18.75
CA GLY A 54 -16.04 33.79 -20.18
C GLY A 54 -16.50 32.34 -20.33
N ARG A 55 -17.80 32.03 -20.31
CA ARG A 55 -18.78 32.05 -21.42
C ARG A 55 -18.49 31.02 -22.52
N GLY A 56 -19.11 29.84 -22.35
CA GLY A 56 -19.75 29.03 -23.40
C GLY A 56 -18.86 28.17 -24.28
N LYS A 57 -19.12 26.85 -24.30
CA LYS A 57 -19.64 26.16 -25.50
C LYS A 57 -20.04 24.72 -25.17
N ASP A 58 -21.30 24.43 -25.41
CA ASP A 58 -21.89 23.10 -25.49
C ASP A 58 -21.17 22.21 -26.52
N GLY A 59 -21.06 20.92 -26.21
CA GLY A 59 -20.51 19.93 -27.13
C GLY A 59 -20.64 18.51 -26.58
N GLY A 60 -21.83 17.94 -26.68
CA GLY A 60 -22.08 16.55 -26.31
C GLY A 60 -21.36 15.54 -27.21
N LYS A 61 -21.05 14.37 -26.65
CA LYS A 61 -21.11 13.03 -27.27
C LYS A 61 -20.60 12.02 -26.23
N SER A 62 -21.47 11.22 -25.63
CA SER A 62 -21.81 9.87 -26.11
C SER A 62 -20.67 8.84 -25.99
N ARG A 63 -20.85 7.93 -25.03
CA ARG A 63 -20.59 6.47 -25.13
C ARG A 63 -19.23 6.00 -25.63
N ALA A 64 -18.48 5.35 -24.74
CA ALA A 64 -17.85 4.05 -25.03
C ALA A 64 -17.59 3.29 -23.71
N ARG A 65 -18.59 2.50 -23.29
CA ARG A 65 -18.40 1.35 -22.39
C ARG A 65 -17.76 0.26 -23.25
N ALA A 66 -16.45 0.08 -23.13
CA ALA A 66 -15.77 -1.05 -23.75
C ALA A 66 -15.90 -2.26 -22.82
N VAL A 67 -16.76 -3.19 -23.22
CA VAL A 67 -16.83 -4.56 -22.72
C VAL A 67 -16.00 -5.41 -23.67
N ALA A 68 -15.36 -6.44 -23.10
CA ALA A 68 -14.74 -7.62 -23.71
C ALA A 68 -13.21 -7.56 -23.91
N GLU A 69 -12.51 -8.43 -23.18
CA GLU A 69 -11.88 -9.58 -23.82
C GLU A 69 -11.93 -10.78 -22.86
N GLU A 70 -12.86 -11.70 -23.15
CA GLU A 70 -12.88 -13.06 -22.61
C GLU A 70 -11.76 -13.82 -23.33
N LYS A 71 -10.76 -14.33 -22.59
CA LYS A 71 -9.74 -15.20 -23.17
C LYS A 71 -9.40 -16.37 -22.26
N ALA A 72 -10.20 -17.42 -22.47
CA ALA A 72 -9.88 -18.84 -22.49
C ALA A 72 -8.84 -19.39 -21.47
N LEU A 73 -9.35 -20.23 -20.58
CA LEU A 73 -8.60 -21.15 -19.71
C LEU A 73 -7.67 -22.09 -20.49
N PRO A 74 -6.61 -22.56 -19.82
CA PRO A 74 -6.25 -23.97 -19.90
C PRO A 74 -6.09 -24.64 -18.52
N LEU A 75 -6.84 -25.74 -18.37
CA LEU A 75 -6.41 -27.06 -17.91
C LEU A 75 -5.90 -27.27 -16.45
N SER A 76 -6.81 -27.83 -15.65
CA SER A 76 -6.61 -28.93 -14.67
C SER A 76 -5.38 -28.91 -13.76
N GLY A 77 -5.57 -28.44 -12.52
CA GLY A 77 -4.63 -28.65 -11.40
C GLY A 77 -4.49 -27.49 -10.41
N GLU A 78 -5.16 -26.36 -10.64
CA GLU A 78 -4.79 -25.06 -10.06
C GLU A 78 -5.94 -24.36 -9.31
N SER A 79 -6.58 -25.03 -8.35
CA SER A 79 -7.66 -24.43 -7.54
C SER A 79 -7.24 -23.20 -6.73
N GLY A 80 -5.93 -22.90 -6.60
CA GLY A 80 -5.41 -21.74 -5.87
C GLY A 80 -5.17 -20.47 -6.70
N HIS A 81 -5.05 -20.56 -8.03
CA HIS A 81 -4.66 -19.38 -8.84
C HIS A 81 -5.82 -18.37 -9.01
N ASN A 82 -7.05 -18.87 -9.11
CA ASN A 82 -8.24 -18.03 -9.20
C ASN A 82 -8.48 -17.24 -7.89
N LEU A 83 -8.21 -17.85 -6.74
CA LEU A 83 -8.43 -17.23 -5.43
C LEU A 83 -7.42 -16.11 -5.17
N LYS A 84 -6.14 -16.33 -5.49
CA LYS A 84 -5.10 -15.29 -5.39
C LYS A 84 -5.40 -14.06 -6.22
N ALA A 85 -5.89 -14.25 -7.44
CA ALA A 85 -6.27 -13.15 -8.32
C ALA A 85 -7.45 -12.34 -7.73
N VAL A 86 -8.48 -13.03 -7.24
CA VAL A 86 -9.64 -12.40 -6.59
C VAL A 86 -9.23 -11.64 -5.33
N ILE A 87 -8.37 -12.22 -4.49
CA ILE A 87 -7.83 -11.55 -3.29
C ILE A 87 -7.09 -10.26 -3.68
N ALA A 88 -6.23 -10.31 -4.71
CA ALA A 88 -5.49 -9.14 -5.18
C ALA A 88 -6.42 -8.02 -5.69
N ASP A 89 -7.49 -8.37 -6.40
CA ASP A 89 -8.48 -7.41 -6.87
C ASP A 89 -9.27 -6.77 -5.71
N LEU A 90 -9.69 -7.57 -4.73
CA LEU A 90 -10.38 -7.07 -3.52
C LEU A 90 -9.47 -6.16 -2.69
N GLU A 91 -8.18 -6.49 -2.56
CA GLU A 91 -7.20 -5.64 -1.89
C GLU A 91 -6.98 -4.30 -2.60
N LYS A 92 -7.06 -4.30 -3.94
CA LYS A 92 -6.99 -3.07 -4.72
C LYS A 92 -8.22 -2.20 -4.47
N GLN A 93 -9.41 -2.79 -4.48
CA GLN A 93 -10.66 -2.10 -4.18
C GLN A 93 -10.69 -1.57 -2.74
N MET A 94 -10.19 -2.34 -1.76
CA MET A 94 -10.09 -1.92 -0.37
C MET A 94 -9.20 -0.68 -0.22
N ARG A 95 -8.06 -0.66 -0.92
CA ARG A 95 -7.14 0.50 -0.92
C ARG A 95 -7.76 1.72 -1.59
N GLU A 96 -8.52 1.53 -2.66
CA GLU A 96 -9.23 2.63 -3.35
C GLU A 96 -10.34 3.22 -2.46
N ALA A 97 -11.15 2.39 -1.82
CA ALA A 97 -12.16 2.82 -0.85
C ALA A 97 -11.52 3.58 0.34
N ALA A 98 -10.39 3.08 0.86
CA ALA A 98 -9.65 3.76 1.92
C ALA A 98 -9.10 5.13 1.47
N ALA A 99 -8.61 5.23 0.23
CA ALA A 99 -8.14 6.50 -0.34
C ALA A 99 -9.29 7.51 -0.52
N ASN A 100 -10.50 7.02 -0.83
CA ASN A 100 -11.72 7.82 -0.95
C ASN A 100 -12.41 8.14 0.39
N LEU A 101 -11.82 7.72 1.53
CA LEU A 101 -12.38 7.86 2.88
C LEU A 101 -13.68 7.06 3.12
N GLU A 102 -13.94 6.05 2.30
CA GLU A 102 -15.07 5.14 2.41
C GLU A 102 -14.72 3.97 3.35
N PHE A 103 -14.58 4.27 4.64
CA PHE A 103 -14.05 3.32 5.63
C PHE A 103 -14.98 2.14 5.91
N GLU A 104 -16.30 2.30 5.76
CA GLU A 104 -17.26 1.21 5.93
C GLU A 104 -17.07 0.14 4.86
N ASP A 105 -16.92 0.56 3.60
CA ASP A 105 -16.71 -0.35 2.48
C ASP A 105 -15.31 -0.96 2.51
N ALA A 106 -14.29 -0.18 2.88
CA ALA A 106 -12.93 -0.70 3.11
C ALA A 106 -12.91 -1.76 4.23
N ALA A 107 -13.67 -1.57 5.31
CA ALA A 107 -13.76 -2.55 6.40
C ALA A 107 -14.43 -3.85 5.93
N ARG A 108 -15.50 -3.79 5.15
CA ARG A 108 -16.14 -4.99 4.57
C ARG A 108 -15.18 -5.73 3.64
N LEU A 109 -14.48 -5.02 2.76
CA LEU A 109 -13.50 -5.61 1.84
C LEU A 109 -12.33 -6.26 2.58
N ARG A 110 -11.86 -5.64 3.68
CA ARG A 110 -10.83 -6.24 4.55
C ARG A 110 -11.27 -7.58 5.13
N ASP A 111 -12.49 -7.66 5.64
CA ASP A 111 -13.01 -8.87 6.28
C ASP A 111 -13.20 -9.99 5.25
N GLU A 112 -13.64 -9.64 4.03
CA GLU A 112 -13.74 -10.58 2.91
C GLU A 112 -12.37 -11.10 2.46
N VAL A 113 -11.38 -10.21 2.30
CA VAL A 113 -9.99 -10.60 1.99
C VAL A 113 -9.44 -11.54 3.06
N LYS A 114 -9.73 -11.27 4.33
CA LYS A 114 -9.30 -12.11 5.45
C LYS A 114 -9.91 -13.51 5.36
N ARG A 115 -11.23 -13.61 5.13
CA ARG A 115 -11.92 -14.89 4.97
C ARG A 115 -11.35 -15.72 3.82
N LEU A 116 -11.17 -15.12 2.65
CA LEU A 116 -10.63 -15.81 1.47
C LEU A 116 -9.18 -16.27 1.66
N ARG A 117 -8.37 -15.51 2.39
CA ARG A 117 -7.00 -15.91 2.73
C ARG A 117 -6.96 -17.06 3.74
N GLU A 118 -7.88 -17.11 4.69
CA GLU A 118 -8.03 -18.24 5.63
C GLU A 118 -8.44 -19.52 4.87
N GLU A 119 -9.41 -19.41 3.95
CA GLU A 119 -9.82 -20.50 3.05
C GLU A 119 -8.68 -20.99 2.14
N GLU A 120 -7.83 -20.09 1.61
CA GLU A 120 -6.66 -20.45 0.81
C GLU A 120 -5.62 -21.23 1.63
N LEU A 121 -5.42 -20.85 2.89
CA LEU A 121 -4.43 -21.46 3.78
C LEU A 121 -4.95 -22.73 4.48
N GLY A 122 -6.25 -23.03 4.34
CA GLY A 122 -6.90 -24.21 4.92
C GLY A 122 -7.00 -24.17 6.45
N LEU A 123 -7.11 -22.98 7.03
CA LEU A 123 -7.31 -22.73 8.47
C LEU A 123 -8.78 -22.47 8.77
#